data_AF-A0A0Q4HB31-F1
#
_entry.id   AF-A0A0Q4HB31-F1
#
_cell.length_a   1.000
_cell.length_b   1.000
_cell.length_c   1.000
_cell.angle_alpha   90.00
_cell.angle_beta   90.00
_cell.angle_gamma   90.00
#
_symmetry.space_group_name_H-M   'P 1'
#
loop_
_entity.id
_entity.type
_entity.pdbx_description
1 polymer ?
#
loop_
_entity_poly.entity_id
_entity_poly.type
_entity_poly.pdbx_seq_one_letter_code
_entity_poly.pdbx_strand_id
1 'polypeptide(L)'
;MDAPTSRDRVDPVRLEPVDQALIDRLWDFGDAESSAERFRAAADAAGAAGTPHEQAVMTTQLARALGLQELAEEATDVLDGVAAIFDGAGHDEVPAEVRARVAIERGRLLAADDRPTQAVPEFTLAVREAAQAGSAFLVLDALHMLALNDAGHEEEWAAEGIDLLEGRRDPRTLRWGIALHHNLGWVKHDGGRAGAALVEFERAVEIADRYGSSEQQQVARWSVARCLRTLGRTDEALELQLALAGLRPDDPYVQAEIEALTAGRPTIDA
;
A
#
# COMPACT_ATOMS: atom_id res chain seq x y z
N MET A 1 13.68 56.44 -21.19
CA MET A 1 12.86 55.84 -20.13
C MET A 1 12.79 54.37 -20.47
N ASP A 2 13.80 53.65 -20.03
CA ASP A 2 13.95 52.22 -20.29
C ASP A 2 13.03 51.45 -19.35
N ALA A 3 12.18 50.60 -19.93
CA ALA A 3 11.41 49.62 -19.19
C ALA A 3 12.31 48.42 -18.91
N PRO A 4 12.47 47.96 -17.66
CA PRO A 4 13.24 46.77 -17.39
C PRO A 4 12.43 45.53 -17.81
N THR A 5 12.91 44.85 -18.84
CA THR A 5 12.56 43.47 -19.19
C THR A 5 13.19 42.49 -18.22
N SER A 6 12.52 41.33 -18.10
CA SER A 6 12.97 40.09 -17.46
C SER A 6 12.75 39.99 -15.95
N ARG A 7 11.56 39.50 -15.58
CA ARG A 7 11.45 38.62 -14.42
C ARG A 7 11.93 37.26 -14.87
N ASP A 8 13.10 36.85 -14.38
CA ASP A 8 13.54 35.46 -14.40
C ASP A 8 12.41 34.59 -13.86
N ARG A 9 11.77 33.85 -14.77
CA ARG A 9 10.93 32.73 -14.39
C ARG A 9 11.92 31.63 -14.08
N VAL A 10 12.28 31.50 -12.81
CA VAL A 10 13.01 30.35 -12.30
C VAL A 10 12.16 29.14 -12.68
N ASP A 11 12.65 28.34 -13.63
CA ASP A 11 12.05 27.04 -13.92
C ASP A 11 12.00 26.27 -12.61
N PRO A 12 10.85 25.71 -12.20
CA PRO A 12 10.82 24.85 -11.04
C PRO A 12 11.83 23.74 -11.29
N VAL A 13 12.85 23.66 -10.44
CA VAL A 13 13.82 22.57 -10.45
C VAL A 13 12.99 21.29 -10.42
N ARG A 14 12.90 20.62 -11.57
CA ARG A 14 12.40 19.24 -11.61
C ARG A 14 13.45 18.45 -10.89
N LEU A 15 13.27 18.28 -9.58
CA LEU A 15 14.03 17.32 -8.80
C LEU A 15 13.93 16.00 -9.55
N GLU A 16 15.07 15.37 -9.83
CA GLU A 16 15.05 14.07 -10.47
C GLU A 16 14.25 13.12 -9.55
N PRO A 17 13.26 12.38 -10.09
CA PRO A 17 12.50 11.42 -9.30
C PRO A 17 13.48 10.42 -8.70
N VAL A 18 13.35 10.14 -7.40
CA VAL A 18 14.09 9.05 -6.76
C VAL A 18 13.75 7.76 -7.50
N ASP A 19 14.77 6.99 -7.89
CA ASP A 19 14.57 5.73 -8.60
C ASP A 19 13.72 4.79 -7.75
N GLN A 20 12.47 4.59 -8.12
CA GLN A 20 11.56 3.71 -7.40
C GLN A 20 12.06 2.26 -7.38
N ALA A 21 12.84 1.85 -8.39
CA ALA A 21 13.47 0.53 -8.40
C ALA A 21 14.57 0.42 -7.33
N LEU A 22 15.20 1.52 -6.91
CA LEU A 22 16.10 1.52 -5.76
C LEU A 22 15.32 1.21 -4.48
N ILE A 23 14.22 1.93 -4.21
CA ILE A 23 13.38 1.71 -3.03
C ILE A 23 12.92 0.25 -2.96
N ASP A 24 12.46 -0.32 -4.08
CA ASP A 24 12.00 -1.71 -4.12
C ASP A 24 13.10 -2.72 -3.80
N ARG A 25 14.35 -2.45 -4.21
CA ARG A 25 15.50 -3.33 -3.93
C ARG A 25 15.93 -3.28 -2.46
N LEU A 26 15.67 -2.19 -1.76
CA LEU A 26 16.02 -2.04 -0.35
C LEU A 26 15.01 -2.73 0.58
N TRP A 27 13.80 -2.96 0.10
CA TRP A 27 12.73 -3.62 0.85
C TRP A 27 12.85 -5.14 0.86
N ASP A 28 12.77 -5.68 2.07
CA ASP A 28 12.29 -7.02 2.37
C ASP A 28 11.20 -6.89 3.45
N PHE A 29 9.94 -7.12 3.09
CA PHE A 29 8.82 -6.99 4.03
C PHE A 29 8.77 -8.13 5.06
N GLY A 30 9.45 -9.25 4.80
CA GLY A 30 9.63 -10.32 5.79
C GLY A 30 10.76 -10.05 6.80
N ASP A 31 11.60 -9.05 6.51
CA ASP A 31 12.72 -8.62 7.33
C ASP A 31 12.79 -7.08 7.36
N ALA A 32 11.86 -6.50 8.11
CA ALA A 32 11.74 -5.05 8.26
C ALA A 32 12.95 -4.44 8.98
N GLU A 33 13.61 -5.19 9.87
CA GLU A 33 14.82 -4.77 10.59
C GLU A 33 15.98 -4.53 9.62
N SER A 34 16.32 -5.53 8.80
CA SER A 34 17.37 -5.36 7.78
C SER A 34 17.00 -4.29 6.75
N SER A 35 15.73 -4.14 6.42
CA SER A 35 15.26 -3.06 5.54
C SER A 35 15.48 -1.68 6.16
N ALA A 36 15.20 -1.52 7.45
CA ALA A 36 15.46 -0.27 8.18
C ALA A 36 16.95 0.10 8.17
N GLU A 37 17.85 -0.86 8.39
CA GLU A 37 19.29 -0.64 8.29
C GLU A 37 19.71 -0.16 6.89
N ARG A 38 19.18 -0.79 5.84
CA ARG A 38 19.44 -0.40 4.45
C ARG A 38 18.94 1.02 4.14
N PHE A 39 17.73 1.37 4.57
CA PHE A 39 17.19 2.71 4.36
C PHE A 39 17.93 3.78 5.16
N ARG A 40 18.36 3.48 6.38
CA ARG A 40 19.21 4.38 7.17
C ARG A 40 20.53 4.66 6.45
N ALA A 41 21.22 3.62 5.99
CA ALA A 41 22.46 3.76 5.22
C ALA A 41 22.25 4.54 3.91
N ALA A 42 21.14 4.32 3.21
CA ALA A 42 20.80 5.05 2.00
C ALA A 42 20.50 6.53 2.26
N ALA A 43 19.76 6.85 3.35
CA ALA A 43 19.50 8.23 3.76
C ALA A 43 20.81 8.96 4.13
N ASP A 44 21.69 8.32 4.90
CA ASP A 44 22.99 8.88 5.28
C ASP A 44 23.87 9.15 4.05
N ALA A 45 23.90 8.22 3.09
CA ALA A 45 24.64 8.36 1.84
C ALA A 45 24.10 9.53 0.99
N ALA A 46 22.78 9.66 0.88
CA ALA A 46 22.14 10.78 0.17
C ALA A 46 22.41 12.13 0.87
N GLY A 47 22.41 12.16 2.20
CA GLY A 47 22.79 13.34 2.97
C GLY A 47 24.24 13.75 2.70
N ALA A 48 25.18 12.79 2.72
CA ALA A 48 26.58 13.03 2.41
C ALA A 48 26.80 13.47 0.94
N ALA A 49 25.94 13.03 0.02
CA ALA A 49 25.96 13.43 -1.38
C ALA A 49 25.29 14.80 -1.64
N GLY A 50 24.63 15.39 -0.65
CA GLY A 50 23.92 16.67 -0.81
C GLY A 50 22.64 16.56 -1.64
N THR A 51 21.96 15.41 -1.58
CA THR A 51 20.71 15.14 -2.31
C THR A 51 19.52 15.09 -1.33
N PRO A 52 19.03 16.25 -0.84
CA PRO A 52 18.05 16.31 0.25
C PRO A 52 16.70 15.64 -0.09
N HIS A 53 16.29 15.67 -1.37
CA HIS A 53 15.08 14.97 -1.82
C HIS A 53 15.20 13.45 -1.65
N GLU A 54 16.31 12.86 -2.10
CA GLU A 54 16.57 11.43 -1.96
C GLU A 54 16.73 11.04 -0.49
N GLN A 55 17.47 11.84 0.29
CA GLN A 55 17.61 11.64 1.73
C GLN A 55 16.23 11.57 2.40
N ALA A 56 15.37 12.56 2.17
CA ALA A 56 14.03 12.60 2.75
C ALA A 56 13.16 11.41 2.33
N VAL A 57 13.19 11.01 1.05
CA VAL A 57 12.45 9.82 0.59
C VAL A 57 12.94 8.56 1.30
N MET A 58 14.26 8.33 1.42
CA MET A 58 14.80 7.18 2.15
C MET A 58 14.46 7.23 3.65
N THR A 59 14.48 8.42 4.26
CA THR A 59 14.06 8.64 5.66
C THR A 59 12.59 8.24 5.88
N THR A 60 11.68 8.54 4.95
CA THR A 60 10.27 8.08 5.06
C THR A 60 10.15 6.56 4.97
N GLN A 61 10.97 5.90 4.14
CA GLN A 61 10.98 4.43 4.06
C GLN A 61 11.58 3.79 5.33
N LEU A 62 12.58 4.43 5.95
CA LEU A 62 13.08 4.05 7.27
C LEU A 62 11.96 4.10 8.31
N ALA A 63 11.20 5.20 8.37
CA ALA A 63 10.07 5.32 9.30
C ALA A 63 9.02 4.21 9.09
N ARG A 64 8.71 3.88 7.83
CA ARG A 64 7.82 2.76 7.50
C ARG A 64 8.35 1.43 8.04
N ALA A 65 9.65 1.17 7.88
CA ALA A 65 10.28 -0.06 8.33
C ALA A 65 10.31 -0.16 9.86
N LEU A 66 10.52 0.95 10.57
CA LEU A 66 10.43 1.03 12.03
C LEU A 66 8.99 0.81 12.52
N GLY A 67 7.99 1.39 11.84
CA GLY A 67 6.58 1.16 12.15
C GLY A 67 6.16 -0.30 12.03
N LEU A 68 6.66 -1.02 11.02
CA LEU A 68 6.43 -2.47 10.87
C LEU A 68 7.10 -3.31 11.97
N GLN A 69 8.09 -2.76 12.68
CA GLN A 69 8.73 -3.38 13.85
C GLN A 69 8.07 -2.97 15.17
N GLU A 70 6.93 -2.27 15.12
CA GLU A 70 6.24 -1.72 16.29
C GLU A 70 7.05 -0.65 17.05
N LEU A 71 8.09 -0.08 16.41
CA LEU A 71 8.92 1.00 16.97
C LEU A 71 8.30 2.39 16.65
N ALA A 72 7.07 2.60 17.10
CA ALA A 72 6.27 3.76 16.68
C ALA A 72 6.83 5.12 17.12
N GLU A 73 7.41 5.21 18.32
CA GLU A 73 8.03 6.44 18.83
C GLU A 73 9.25 6.83 17.97
N GLU A 74 10.13 5.87 17.69
CA GLU A 74 11.32 6.09 16.86
C GLU A 74 10.95 6.42 15.41
N ALA A 75 9.92 5.77 14.86
CA ALA A 75 9.38 6.11 13.55
C ALA A 75 8.82 7.55 13.50
N THR A 76 8.15 7.99 14.57
CA THR A 76 7.62 9.35 14.69
C THR A 76 8.73 10.38 14.73
N ASP A 77 9.77 10.16 15.55
CA ASP A 77 10.93 11.05 15.65
C ASP A 77 11.64 11.19 14.29
N VAL A 78 11.78 10.08 13.56
CA VAL A 78 12.35 10.06 12.21
C VAL A 78 11.51 10.92 11.25
N LEU A 79 10.17 10.85 11.31
CA LEU A 79 9.28 11.64 10.46
C LEU A 79 9.26 13.13 10.84
N ASP A 80 9.37 13.46 12.13
CA ASP A 80 9.47 14.84 12.63
C ASP A 80 10.74 15.54 12.11
N GLY A 81 11.83 14.78 11.93
CA GLY A 81 13.10 15.27 11.38
C GLY A 81 13.11 15.54 9.88
N VAL A 82 12.16 15.01 9.09
CA VAL A 82 12.22 15.07 7.61
C VAL A 82 12.21 16.51 7.08
N ALA A 83 11.42 17.40 7.70
CA ALA A 83 11.33 18.80 7.25
C ALA A 83 12.67 19.54 7.41
N ALA A 84 13.46 19.20 8.43
CA ALA A 84 14.74 19.83 8.71
C ALA A 84 15.82 19.51 7.66
N ILE A 85 15.63 18.49 6.81
CA ILE A 85 16.53 18.14 5.71
C ILE A 85 16.61 19.26 4.66
N PHE A 86 15.57 20.10 4.56
CA PHE A 86 15.45 21.14 3.53
C PHE A 86 15.89 22.55 3.98
N ASP A 87 16.68 22.68 5.05
CA ASP A 87 17.34 23.92 5.55
C ASP A 87 16.59 25.25 5.32
N GLY A 88 15.96 25.80 6.37
CA GLY A 88 15.32 27.12 6.30
C GLY A 88 14.02 27.15 5.48
N ALA A 89 13.63 26.02 4.91
CA ALA A 89 12.39 25.79 4.21
C ALA A 89 11.16 25.94 5.12
N GLY A 90 10.24 26.85 4.76
CA GLY A 90 8.86 26.76 5.25
C GLY A 90 8.19 25.44 4.80
N HIS A 91 7.04 25.08 5.38
CA HIS A 91 6.31 23.86 5.01
C HIS A 91 6.10 23.71 3.48
N ASP A 92 5.83 24.82 2.79
CA ASP A 92 5.60 24.85 1.34
C ASP A 92 6.86 24.60 0.51
N GLU A 93 8.05 24.72 1.10
CA GLU A 93 9.35 24.50 0.45
C GLU A 93 9.79 23.02 0.48
N VAL A 94 9.18 22.20 1.34
CA VAL A 94 9.34 20.73 1.27
C VAL A 94 8.62 20.20 0.03
N PRO A 95 9.23 19.36 -0.83
CA PRO A 95 8.56 18.83 -2.01
C PRO A 95 7.25 18.10 -1.69
N ALA A 96 6.22 18.28 -2.53
CA ALA A 96 4.90 17.67 -2.33
C ALA A 96 4.95 16.13 -2.24
N GLU A 97 5.85 15.48 -2.99
CA GLU A 97 6.08 14.03 -2.88
C GLU A 97 6.50 13.63 -1.46
N VAL A 98 7.44 14.37 -0.88
CA VAL A 98 7.95 14.12 0.48
C VAL A 98 6.84 14.36 1.50
N ARG A 99 6.08 15.46 1.38
CA ARG A 99 4.93 15.72 2.26
C ARG A 99 3.90 14.60 2.18
N ALA A 100 3.59 14.11 0.98
CA ALA A 100 2.69 12.98 0.79
C ALA A 100 3.20 11.73 1.52
N ARG A 101 4.46 11.36 1.31
CA ARG A 101 5.07 10.19 1.97
C ARG A 101 5.03 10.32 3.49
N VAL A 102 5.40 11.47 4.05
CA VAL A 102 5.33 11.73 5.50
C VAL A 102 3.91 11.54 6.01
N ALA A 103 2.91 12.13 5.35
CA ALA A 103 1.52 12.03 5.75
C ALA A 103 0.99 10.58 5.69
N ILE A 104 1.37 9.80 4.67
CA ILE A 104 1.01 8.37 4.60
C ILE A 104 1.61 7.62 5.79
N GLU A 105 2.90 7.78 6.07
CA GLU A 105 3.54 7.03 7.17
C GLU A 105 3.01 7.47 8.55
N ARG A 106 2.75 8.77 8.77
CA ARG A 106 2.08 9.24 10.00
C ARG A 106 0.70 8.62 10.16
N GLY A 107 -0.09 8.60 9.09
CA GLY A 107 -1.40 7.96 9.09
C GLY A 107 -1.29 6.47 9.44
N ARG A 108 -0.28 5.74 8.91
CA ARG A 108 -0.06 4.33 9.26
C ARG A 108 0.28 4.13 10.74
N LEU A 109 1.14 4.96 11.31
CA LEU A 109 1.48 4.89 12.74
C LEU A 109 0.23 5.13 13.61
N LEU A 110 -0.59 6.11 13.26
CA LEU A 110 -1.85 6.39 13.96
C LEU A 110 -2.87 5.25 13.82
N ALA A 111 -2.98 4.66 12.62
CA ALA A 111 -3.87 3.52 12.38
C ALA A 111 -3.42 2.28 13.18
N ALA A 112 -2.11 2.02 13.25
CA ALA A 112 -1.54 0.93 14.04
C ALA A 112 -1.75 1.13 15.57
N ASP A 113 -1.79 2.38 16.03
CA ASP A 113 -2.12 2.78 17.41
C ASP A 113 -3.64 2.84 17.68
N ASP A 114 -4.46 2.23 16.82
CA ASP A 114 -5.94 2.20 16.91
C ASP A 114 -6.58 3.61 16.99
N ARG A 115 -6.00 4.58 16.24
CA ARG A 115 -6.48 5.97 16.15
C ARG A 115 -6.92 6.36 14.73
N PRO A 116 -7.88 5.64 14.12
CA PRO A 116 -8.31 5.90 12.75
C PRO A 116 -8.86 7.32 12.54
N THR A 117 -9.54 7.89 13.54
CA THR A 117 -10.07 9.27 13.48
C THR A 117 -8.99 10.34 13.31
N GLN A 118 -7.76 10.04 13.70
CA GLN A 118 -6.59 10.91 13.54
C GLN A 118 -5.77 10.53 12.30
N ALA A 119 -5.79 9.25 11.91
CA ALA A 119 -5.14 8.77 10.69
C ALA A 119 -5.83 9.29 9.41
N VAL A 120 -7.16 9.37 9.38
CA VAL A 120 -7.94 9.79 8.20
C VAL A 120 -7.55 11.19 7.69
N PRO A 121 -7.41 12.23 8.55
CA PRO A 121 -6.88 13.52 8.12
C PRO A 121 -5.48 13.46 7.49
N GLU A 122 -4.58 12.62 8.02
CA GLU A 122 -3.24 12.42 7.45
C GLU A 122 -3.30 11.78 6.06
N PHE A 123 -4.11 10.73 5.88
CA PHE A 123 -4.27 10.12 4.56
C PHE A 123 -4.97 11.06 3.56
N THR A 124 -5.91 11.88 4.02
CA THR A 124 -6.55 12.92 3.18
C THR A 124 -5.53 13.96 2.72
N LEU A 125 -4.65 14.40 3.63
CA LEU A 125 -3.52 15.26 3.27
C LEU A 125 -2.61 14.56 2.25
N ALA A 126 -2.27 13.28 2.47
CA ALA A 126 -1.46 12.51 1.55
C ALA A 126 -2.04 12.44 0.13
N VAL A 127 -3.35 12.23 -0.04
CA VAL A 127 -4.00 12.26 -1.36
C VAL A 127 -3.76 13.59 -2.05
N ARG A 128 -3.97 14.72 -1.33
CA ARG A 128 -3.80 16.07 -1.89
C ARG A 128 -2.35 16.34 -2.30
N GLU A 129 -1.40 16.01 -1.44
CA GLU A 129 0.02 16.22 -1.69
C GLU A 129 0.55 15.31 -2.81
N ALA A 130 0.12 14.05 -2.85
CA ALA A 130 0.48 13.11 -3.91
C ALA A 130 -0.08 13.56 -5.27
N ALA A 131 -1.31 14.07 -5.30
CA ALA A 131 -1.92 14.64 -6.50
C ALA A 131 -1.15 15.89 -6.97
N GLN A 132 -0.75 16.77 -6.05
CA GLN A 132 0.09 17.93 -6.36
C GLN A 132 1.46 17.53 -6.91
N ALA A 133 2.04 16.44 -6.39
CA ALA A 133 3.27 15.86 -6.90
C ALA A 133 3.11 15.14 -8.25
N GLY A 134 1.87 14.94 -8.73
CA GLY A 134 1.59 14.17 -9.95
C GLY A 134 1.88 12.67 -9.79
N SER A 135 1.95 12.15 -8.56
CA SER A 135 2.28 10.75 -8.27
C SER A 135 1.02 9.91 -8.09
N ALA A 136 0.53 9.32 -9.18
CA ALA A 136 -0.62 8.40 -9.12
C ALA A 136 -0.36 7.22 -8.17
N PHE A 137 0.88 6.75 -8.07
CA PHE A 137 1.26 5.67 -7.17
C PHE A 137 1.03 6.03 -5.69
N LEU A 138 1.43 7.25 -5.27
CA LEU A 138 1.21 7.71 -3.90
C LEU A 138 -0.26 8.06 -3.62
N VAL A 139 -0.99 8.55 -4.63
CA VAL A 139 -2.45 8.74 -4.51
C VAL A 139 -3.14 7.39 -4.26
N LEU A 140 -2.82 6.35 -5.03
CA LEU A 140 -3.36 5.01 -4.84
C LEU A 140 -3.03 4.44 -3.46
N ASP A 141 -1.81 4.68 -2.97
CA ASP A 141 -1.41 4.27 -1.62
C ASP A 141 -2.27 4.95 -0.54
N ALA A 142 -2.40 6.27 -0.61
CA ALA A 142 -3.22 7.03 0.33
C ALA A 142 -4.71 6.66 0.27
N LEU A 143 -5.28 6.46 -0.93
CA LEU A 143 -6.65 6.01 -1.12
C LEU A 143 -6.88 4.59 -0.56
N HIS A 144 -5.92 3.68 -0.74
CA HIS A 144 -5.99 2.36 -0.13
C HIS A 144 -5.99 2.45 1.40
N MET A 145 -5.16 3.33 1.98
CA MET A 145 -5.15 3.54 3.42
C MET A 145 -6.46 4.16 3.92
N LEU A 146 -7.07 5.10 3.19
CA LEU A 146 -8.40 5.63 3.51
C LEU A 146 -9.47 4.53 3.46
N ALA A 147 -9.46 3.68 2.42
CA ALA A 147 -10.39 2.57 2.29
C ALA A 147 -10.30 1.54 3.42
N LEU A 148 -9.18 1.50 4.16
CA LEU A 148 -9.00 0.63 5.33
C LEU A 148 -9.41 1.29 6.65
N ASN A 149 -9.42 2.63 6.73
CA ASN A 149 -9.47 3.35 8.00
C ASN A 149 -10.61 4.36 8.14
N ASP A 150 -11.24 4.76 7.03
CA ASP A 150 -12.38 5.69 7.04
C ASP A 150 -13.71 4.92 7.01
N ALA A 151 -14.15 4.51 8.19
CA ALA A 151 -15.34 3.70 8.37
C ALA A 151 -16.60 4.36 7.77
N GLY A 152 -17.30 3.64 6.90
CA GLY A 152 -18.47 4.12 6.17
C GLY A 152 -18.17 4.71 4.78
N HIS A 153 -16.91 4.91 4.42
CA HIS A 153 -16.49 5.41 3.10
C HIS A 153 -15.56 4.42 2.36
N GLU A 154 -15.47 3.18 2.83
CA GLU A 154 -14.51 2.18 2.34
C GLU A 154 -14.71 1.89 0.84
N GLU A 155 -15.97 1.71 0.41
CA GLU A 155 -16.29 1.45 -1.00
C GLU A 155 -16.03 2.67 -1.89
N GLU A 156 -16.25 3.88 -1.37
CA GLU A 156 -16.04 5.13 -2.12
C GLU A 156 -14.54 5.32 -2.42
N TRP A 157 -13.69 5.16 -1.41
CA TRP A 157 -12.24 5.27 -1.57
C TRP A 157 -11.65 4.17 -2.45
N ALA A 158 -12.15 2.94 -2.31
CA ALA A 158 -11.71 1.84 -3.18
C ALA A 158 -12.12 2.08 -4.64
N ALA A 159 -13.34 2.58 -4.88
CA ALA A 159 -13.82 2.92 -6.22
C ALA A 159 -12.99 4.04 -6.86
N GLU A 160 -12.70 5.13 -6.13
CA GLU A 160 -11.85 6.22 -6.63
C GLU A 160 -10.45 5.72 -7.01
N GLY A 161 -9.87 4.82 -6.20
CA GLY A 161 -8.59 4.18 -6.52
C GLY A 161 -8.65 3.33 -7.79
N ILE A 162 -9.72 2.56 -7.98
CA ILE A 162 -9.93 1.73 -9.18
C ILE A 162 -10.09 2.61 -10.43
N ASP A 163 -10.88 3.67 -10.34
CA ASP A 163 -11.06 4.63 -11.44
C ASP A 163 -9.73 5.28 -11.85
N LEU A 164 -8.84 5.56 -10.89
CA LEU A 164 -7.52 6.13 -11.15
C LEU A 164 -6.60 5.18 -11.95
N LEU A 165 -6.85 3.87 -11.90
CA LEU A 165 -6.13 2.87 -12.69
C LEU A 165 -6.58 2.84 -14.17
N GLU A 166 -7.74 3.40 -14.50
CA GLU A 166 -8.24 3.40 -15.88
C GLU A 166 -7.27 4.11 -16.84
N GLY A 167 -7.03 3.48 -17.99
CA GLY A 167 -6.12 4.00 -19.02
C GLY A 167 -4.62 3.95 -18.67
N ARG A 168 -4.26 3.53 -17.45
CA ARG A 168 -2.86 3.35 -17.05
C ARG A 168 -2.26 2.10 -17.71
N ARG A 169 -0.95 2.14 -17.91
CA ARG A 169 -0.18 1.05 -18.56
C ARG A 169 1.03 0.59 -17.76
N ASP A 170 1.43 1.37 -16.77
CA ASP A 170 2.56 1.04 -15.91
C ASP A 170 2.21 -0.17 -15.04
N PRO A 171 2.90 -1.32 -15.17
CA PRO A 171 2.58 -2.54 -14.43
C PRO A 171 2.61 -2.34 -12.91
N ARG A 172 3.52 -1.51 -12.41
CA ARG A 172 3.65 -1.22 -10.98
C ARG A 172 2.40 -0.52 -10.46
N THR A 173 1.94 0.51 -11.16
CA THR A 173 0.71 1.23 -10.82
C THR A 173 -0.49 0.31 -10.93
N LEU A 174 -0.61 -0.48 -12.01
CA LEU A 174 -1.72 -1.42 -12.20
C LEU A 174 -1.78 -2.52 -11.13
N ARG A 175 -0.65 -2.89 -10.53
CA ARG A 175 -0.57 -3.85 -9.42
C ARG A 175 -1.37 -3.40 -8.18
N TRP A 176 -1.61 -2.10 -7.99
CA TRP A 176 -2.48 -1.60 -6.91
C TRP A 176 -3.91 -2.13 -6.99
N GLY A 177 -4.38 -2.49 -8.18
CA GLY A 177 -5.71 -3.07 -8.35
C GLY A 177 -5.90 -4.37 -7.56
N ILE A 178 -4.82 -5.10 -7.25
CA ILE A 178 -4.89 -6.28 -6.37
C ILE A 178 -5.42 -5.88 -4.99
N ALA A 179 -4.77 -4.90 -4.34
CA ALA A 179 -5.12 -4.48 -2.98
C ALA A 179 -6.48 -3.78 -2.91
N LEU A 180 -6.80 -2.96 -3.92
CA LEU A 180 -8.07 -2.22 -4.00
C LEU A 180 -9.27 -3.16 -4.16
N HIS A 181 -9.23 -4.07 -5.14
CA HIS A 181 -10.30 -5.05 -5.32
C HIS A 181 -10.36 -6.05 -4.16
N HIS A 182 -9.21 -6.42 -3.58
CA HIS A 182 -9.20 -7.30 -2.41
C HIS A 182 -9.88 -6.65 -1.20
N ASN A 183 -9.57 -5.39 -0.88
CA ASN A 183 -10.25 -4.65 0.19
C ASN A 183 -11.76 -4.54 -0.12
N LEU A 184 -12.12 -4.06 -1.31
CA LEU A 184 -13.52 -3.91 -1.71
C LEU A 184 -14.30 -5.23 -1.63
N GLY A 185 -13.65 -6.35 -1.98
CA GLY A 185 -14.20 -7.70 -1.81
C GLY A 185 -14.54 -8.00 -0.35
N TRP A 186 -13.63 -7.73 0.59
CA TRP A 186 -13.89 -7.95 2.02
C TRP A 186 -14.98 -7.05 2.59
N VAL A 187 -14.98 -5.75 2.25
CA VAL A 187 -16.05 -4.81 2.64
C VAL A 187 -17.42 -5.32 2.17
N LYS A 188 -17.50 -5.82 0.93
CA LYS A 188 -18.73 -6.42 0.38
C LYS A 188 -19.09 -7.73 1.07
N HIS A 189 -18.11 -8.58 1.36
CA HIS A 189 -18.31 -9.88 2.00
C HIS A 189 -18.85 -9.73 3.42
N ASP A 190 -18.19 -8.90 4.23
CA ASP A 190 -18.56 -8.63 5.61
C ASP A 190 -19.92 -7.90 5.71
N GLY A 191 -20.25 -7.09 4.69
CA GLY A 191 -21.58 -6.50 4.50
C GLY A 191 -22.66 -7.48 4.02
N GLY A 192 -22.38 -8.80 3.96
CA GLY A 192 -23.35 -9.83 3.56
C GLY A 192 -23.58 -9.94 2.05
N ARG A 193 -22.84 -9.20 1.22
CA ARG A 193 -22.96 -9.19 -0.25
C ARG A 193 -21.91 -10.11 -0.89
N ALA A 194 -21.86 -11.36 -0.44
CA ALA A 194 -20.85 -12.32 -0.88
C ALA A 194 -20.79 -12.52 -2.41
N GLY A 195 -21.93 -12.44 -3.12
CA GLY A 195 -21.93 -12.53 -4.58
C GLY A 195 -21.20 -11.37 -5.27
N ALA A 196 -21.36 -10.15 -4.74
CA ALA A 196 -20.64 -8.98 -5.23
C ALA A 196 -19.16 -9.00 -4.81
N ALA A 197 -18.87 -9.53 -3.61
CA ALA A 197 -17.50 -9.72 -3.15
C ALA A 197 -16.70 -10.66 -4.05
N LEU A 198 -17.32 -11.77 -4.50
CA LEU A 198 -16.66 -12.73 -5.40
C LEU A 198 -16.17 -12.06 -6.68
N VAL A 199 -16.98 -11.17 -7.27
CA VAL A 199 -16.59 -10.42 -8.48
C VAL A 199 -15.32 -9.60 -8.23
N GLU A 200 -15.21 -8.93 -7.09
CA GLU A 200 -14.01 -8.16 -6.76
C GLU A 200 -12.79 -9.06 -6.52
N PHE A 201 -12.95 -10.17 -5.79
CA PHE A 201 -11.85 -11.11 -5.59
C PHE A 201 -11.36 -11.73 -6.90
N GLU A 202 -12.27 -12.05 -7.84
CA GLU A 202 -11.91 -12.50 -9.18
C GLU A 202 -11.12 -11.43 -9.95
N ARG A 203 -11.50 -10.15 -9.86
CA ARG A 203 -10.70 -9.04 -10.41
C ARG A 203 -9.32 -8.94 -9.77
N ALA A 204 -9.21 -9.12 -8.46
CA ALA A 204 -7.92 -9.15 -7.77
C ALA A 204 -7.03 -10.29 -8.30
N VAL A 205 -7.59 -11.47 -8.56
CA VAL A 205 -6.87 -12.62 -9.18
C VAL A 205 -6.38 -12.27 -10.59
N GLU A 206 -7.24 -11.71 -11.45
CA GLU A 206 -6.87 -11.33 -12.82
C GLU A 206 -5.67 -10.35 -12.87
N ILE A 207 -5.56 -9.47 -11.87
CA ILE A 207 -4.47 -8.50 -11.77
C ILE A 207 -3.23 -9.14 -11.13
N ALA A 208 -3.42 -9.97 -10.10
CA ALA A 208 -2.32 -10.71 -9.45
C ALA A 208 -1.60 -11.66 -10.43
N ASP A 209 -2.34 -12.29 -11.34
CA ASP A 209 -1.77 -13.17 -12.37
C ASP A 209 -0.90 -12.42 -13.38
N ARG A 210 -1.23 -11.15 -13.64
CA ARG A 210 -0.50 -10.32 -14.61
C ARG A 210 0.67 -9.58 -13.99
N TYR A 211 0.51 -9.06 -12.78
CA TYR A 211 1.43 -8.08 -12.20
C TYR A 211 1.83 -8.37 -10.74
N GLY A 212 1.19 -9.36 -10.10
CA GLY A 212 1.41 -9.70 -8.70
C GLY A 212 2.61 -10.61 -8.46
N SER A 213 3.05 -10.67 -7.19
CA SER A 213 3.97 -11.71 -6.72
C SER A 213 3.23 -13.04 -6.53
N SER A 214 3.96 -14.14 -6.41
CA SER A 214 3.38 -15.46 -6.10
C SER A 214 2.58 -15.45 -4.80
N GLU A 215 2.98 -14.64 -3.83
CA GLU A 215 2.23 -14.45 -2.58
C GLU A 215 0.90 -13.72 -2.81
N GLN A 216 0.89 -12.65 -3.59
CA GLN A 216 -0.36 -11.95 -3.93
C GLN A 216 -1.30 -12.84 -4.74
N GLN A 217 -0.77 -13.67 -5.64
CA GLN A 217 -1.55 -14.66 -6.37
C GLN A 217 -2.17 -15.70 -5.45
N GLN A 218 -1.44 -16.14 -4.43
CA GLN A 218 -1.93 -17.05 -3.39
C GLN A 218 -3.07 -16.41 -2.58
N VAL A 219 -2.83 -15.21 -2.05
CA VAL A 219 -3.82 -14.49 -1.22
C VAL A 219 -5.10 -14.20 -2.00
N ALA A 220 -5.00 -13.70 -3.24
CA ALA A 220 -6.18 -13.38 -4.05
C ALA A 220 -7.05 -14.62 -4.31
N ARG A 221 -6.43 -15.77 -4.62
CA ARG A 221 -7.15 -17.04 -4.82
C ARG A 221 -7.73 -17.61 -3.53
N TRP A 222 -7.03 -17.46 -2.41
CA TRP A 222 -7.55 -17.84 -1.10
C TRP A 222 -8.85 -17.07 -0.78
N SER A 223 -8.90 -15.77 -1.07
CA SER A 223 -10.09 -14.94 -0.87
C SER A 223 -11.27 -15.36 -1.75
N VAL A 224 -11.01 -15.75 -3.01
CA VAL A 224 -12.03 -16.37 -3.89
C VAL A 224 -12.58 -17.65 -3.26
N ALA A 225 -11.72 -18.57 -2.85
CA ALA A 225 -12.13 -19.85 -2.27
C ALA A 225 -12.93 -19.66 -0.96
N ARG A 226 -12.48 -18.76 -0.09
CA ARG A 226 -13.16 -18.38 1.16
C ARG A 226 -14.55 -17.78 0.89
N CYS A 227 -14.70 -16.99 -0.17
CA CYS A 227 -15.97 -16.41 -0.58
C CYS A 227 -16.92 -17.47 -1.18
N LEU A 228 -16.42 -18.38 -2.02
CA LEU A 228 -17.19 -19.50 -2.58
C LEU A 228 -17.80 -20.38 -1.48
N ARG A 229 -17.04 -20.62 -0.39
CA ARG A 229 -17.56 -21.31 0.79
C ARG A 229 -18.76 -20.59 1.42
N THR A 230 -18.67 -19.27 1.60
CA THR A 230 -19.81 -18.46 2.10
C THR A 230 -21.03 -18.55 1.19
N LEU A 231 -20.83 -18.69 -0.12
CA LEU A 231 -21.90 -18.86 -1.11
C LEU A 231 -22.46 -20.30 -1.19
N GLY A 232 -21.94 -21.24 -0.39
CA GLY A 232 -22.34 -22.65 -0.42
C GLY A 232 -21.79 -23.44 -1.62
N ARG A 233 -20.86 -22.86 -2.39
CA ARG A 233 -20.15 -23.51 -3.51
C ARG A 233 -18.97 -24.33 -2.97
N THR A 234 -19.28 -25.28 -2.07
CA THR A 234 -18.31 -26.01 -1.25
C THR A 234 -17.29 -26.80 -2.07
N ASP A 235 -17.71 -27.46 -3.14
CA ASP A 235 -16.82 -28.29 -3.96
C ASP A 235 -15.78 -27.43 -4.69
N GLU A 236 -16.20 -26.30 -5.27
CA GLU A 236 -15.30 -25.34 -5.95
C GLU A 236 -14.35 -24.67 -4.96
N ALA A 237 -14.84 -24.31 -3.77
CA ALA A 237 -14.00 -23.78 -2.70
C ALA A 237 -12.92 -24.79 -2.28
N LEU A 238 -13.29 -26.07 -2.11
CA LEU A 238 -12.36 -27.12 -1.70
C LEU A 238 -11.31 -27.41 -2.77
N GLU A 239 -11.71 -27.46 -4.04
CA GLU A 239 -10.77 -27.63 -5.16
C GLU A 239 -9.70 -26.54 -5.17
N LEU A 240 -10.11 -25.27 -5.03
CA LEU A 240 -9.17 -24.16 -4.97
C LEU A 240 -8.26 -24.23 -3.73
N GLN A 241 -8.80 -24.53 -2.55
CA GLN A 241 -7.97 -24.65 -1.34
C GLN A 241 -6.95 -25.80 -1.45
N LEU A 242 -7.33 -26.94 -2.02
CA LEU A 242 -6.41 -28.05 -2.26
C LEU A 242 -5.32 -27.68 -3.27
N ALA A 243 -5.65 -26.94 -4.33
CA ALA A 243 -4.65 -26.44 -5.27
C ALA A 243 -3.66 -25.48 -4.59
N LEU A 244 -4.15 -24.60 -3.72
CA LEU A 244 -3.32 -23.69 -2.91
C LEU A 244 -2.41 -24.44 -1.94
N ALA A 245 -2.92 -25.49 -1.28
CA ALA A 245 -2.14 -26.36 -0.39
C ALA A 245 -1.07 -27.14 -1.16
N GLY A 246 -1.31 -27.52 -2.41
CA GLY A 246 -0.30 -28.15 -3.27
C GLY A 246 0.92 -27.26 -3.53
N LEU A 247 0.73 -25.94 -3.55
CA LEU A 247 1.81 -24.96 -3.72
C LEU A 247 2.48 -24.56 -2.39
N ARG A 248 1.69 -24.46 -1.32
CA ARG A 248 2.15 -24.10 0.03
C ARG A 248 1.48 -25.00 1.07
N PRO A 249 2.02 -26.20 1.31
CA PRO A 249 1.41 -27.19 2.21
C PRO A 249 1.26 -26.70 3.65
N ASP A 250 2.19 -25.86 4.10
CA ASP A 250 2.25 -25.38 5.48
C ASP A 250 1.50 -24.05 5.70
N ASP A 251 0.73 -23.57 4.72
CA ASP A 251 -0.07 -22.35 4.87
C ASP A 251 -1.25 -22.58 5.85
N PRO A 252 -1.21 -22.01 7.07
CA PRO A 252 -2.21 -22.32 8.10
C PRO A 252 -3.61 -21.81 7.73
N TYR A 253 -3.71 -20.75 6.92
CA TYR A 253 -5.00 -20.19 6.50
C TYR A 253 -5.69 -21.09 5.46
N VAL A 254 -4.90 -21.71 4.58
CA VAL A 254 -5.41 -22.69 3.61
C VAL A 254 -5.85 -23.96 4.36
N GLN A 255 -5.05 -24.45 5.30
CA GLN A 255 -5.38 -25.67 6.06
C GLN A 255 -6.66 -25.50 6.88
N ALA A 256 -6.83 -24.36 7.55
CA ALA A 256 -8.05 -24.06 8.31
C ALA A 256 -9.30 -24.06 7.40
N GLU A 257 -9.18 -23.55 6.17
CA GLU A 257 -10.29 -23.56 5.21
C GLU A 257 -10.61 -24.97 4.69
N ILE A 258 -9.60 -25.80 4.42
CA ILE A 258 -9.79 -27.21 4.04
C ILE A 258 -10.53 -27.95 5.17
N GLU A 259 -10.07 -27.81 6.41
CA GLU A 259 -10.70 -28.43 7.58
C GLU A 259 -12.18 -28.02 7.68
N ALA A 260 -12.47 -26.72 7.58
CA ALA A 260 -13.83 -26.20 7.63
C ALA A 260 -14.72 -26.74 6.49
N LEU A 261 -14.17 -26.95 5.29
CA LEU A 261 -14.89 -27.51 4.13
C LEU A 261 -15.13 -29.01 4.25
N THR A 262 -14.26 -29.74 4.95
CA THR A 262 -14.34 -31.20 5.07
C THR A 262 -15.06 -31.69 6.34
N ALA A 263 -15.15 -30.86 7.40
CA ALA A 263 -15.72 -31.24 8.69
C ALA A 263 -17.19 -31.74 8.64
N GLY A 264 -17.93 -31.44 7.56
CA GLY A 264 -19.32 -31.89 7.37
C GLY A 264 -19.51 -33.06 6.40
N ARG A 265 -18.44 -33.58 5.78
CA ARG A 265 -18.53 -34.73 4.86
C ARG A 265 -18.41 -36.03 5.66
N PRO A 266 -19.38 -36.95 5.61
CA PRO A 266 -19.25 -38.22 6.30
C PRO A 266 -18.04 -38.97 5.76
N THR A 267 -17.07 -39.26 6.64
CA THR A 267 -16.03 -40.24 6.35
C THR A 267 -16.71 -41.59 6.18
N ILE A 268 -16.60 -42.18 4.99
CA ILE A 268 -16.81 -43.61 4.85
C ILE A 268 -15.57 -44.24 5.52
N ASP A 269 -15.70 -44.59 6.79
CA ASP A 269 -14.72 -45.45 7.45
C ASP A 269 -14.66 -46.76 6.68
N ALA A 270 -13.49 -47.07 6.13
CA ALA A 270 -13.19 -48.29 5.38
C ALA A 270 -12.77 -49.43 6.32
#